data_AF-R5GFY3-F1
#
_entry.id   AF-R5GFY3-F1
#
_cell.length_a   1.000
_cell.length_b   1.000
_cell.length_c   1.000
_cell.angle_alpha   90.00
_cell.angle_beta   90.00
_cell.angle_gamma   90.00
#
_symmetry.space_group_name_H-M   'P 1'
#
loop_
_entity.id
_entity.type
_entity.pdbx_description
1 polymer ?
#
loop_
_entity_poly.entity_id
_entity_poly.type
_entity_poly.pdbx_seq_one_letter_code
_entity_poly.pdbx_strand_id
1 'polypeptide(L)'
;MKKAIVFLILTVTWLSAMNGQNTAIEFLPFRSQPHGPWGLISPTGKVLFAERFRNQPTACWNGRFAVENEQGLWEVFTAEAKPRRVGEAYESLAPFLSPATVASLPGGPVMLIDRNGQVRKHLDVIGGKTVEAVCAFHEGVAVFLTVDGCSGVIDTTGNVVLPPVYDRIMDAADGKLIVWRKDVKEAIDTYNPEHTTLMVFDTRGNLLGQFPRSSVEGILGSFSQGVLPVNIRQGEDWFIGLLDAKGEYVVPPTIPGDQIMSQCAGMVTFTDGETECLLHKDGSTGPDSLFSYLRLVAADRLVAIPAASDSNGGYRLTDLEGNDVGTARFESYAYGFIGRHLPVETAPGCWNFLRHDGSLVGLDGQRVAEIGLCRYDDVAAVSHTISADTLVSNLRITRESIGPFSFNTRPEQVAPLYGLPLTPGQFVYTDKVRHTLEIGPARAHLLLCFDDTMARAPTPAAAALANDGVEGTGCRFTDARPDFIRCVFHRNDIPSGNLRSVFDALTRKAATLGHVIRREANTWAIDIGSGRVAIVYHKNDYTGILMRPKSPTGFEAGG
;
A
#
# COMPACT_ATOMS: atom_id res chain seq x y z
N MET A 1 19.32 5.18 -6.66
CA MET A 1 18.03 5.81 -6.32
C MET A 1 17.01 4.68 -6.20
N LYS A 2 16.76 4.19 -4.97
CA LYS A 2 15.68 3.23 -4.70
C LYS A 2 14.39 3.96 -5.08
N LYS A 3 13.75 3.58 -6.18
CA LYS A 3 12.43 4.12 -6.52
C LYS A 3 11.50 3.61 -5.44
N ALA A 4 10.95 4.52 -4.65
CA ALA A 4 9.79 4.23 -3.82
C ALA A 4 8.76 3.60 -4.76
N ILE A 5 8.52 2.30 -4.59
CA ILE A 5 7.27 1.73 -5.07
C ILE A 5 6.25 2.51 -4.27
N VAL A 6 5.55 3.44 -4.94
CA VAL A 6 4.42 4.15 -4.36
C VAL A 6 3.31 3.12 -4.26
N PHE A 7 3.45 2.21 -3.30
CA PHE A 7 2.32 1.55 -2.71
C PHE A 7 1.54 2.67 -2.06
N LEU A 8 0.44 3.08 -2.68
CA LEU A 8 -0.66 3.68 -1.92
C LEU A 8 -1.34 2.56 -1.10
N ILE A 9 -0.53 1.83 -0.32
CA ILE A 9 -0.97 1.35 0.97
C ILE A 9 -1.14 2.67 1.72
N LEU A 10 -2.39 3.15 1.78
CA LEU A 10 -2.78 4.00 2.89
C LEU A 10 -2.55 3.11 4.11
N THR A 11 -1.31 3.08 4.59
CA THR A 11 -1.05 2.97 6.01
C THR A 11 -1.76 4.19 6.53
N VAL A 12 -3.04 4.03 6.86
CA VAL A 12 -3.76 5.00 7.66
C VAL A 12 -2.82 5.24 8.81
N THR A 13 -2.27 6.46 8.84
CA THR A 13 -1.37 6.99 9.85
C THR A 13 -1.82 6.45 11.18
N TRP A 14 -1.07 5.47 11.73
CA TRP A 14 -1.29 4.77 13.00
C TRP A 14 -2.52 5.29 13.77
N LEU A 15 -3.73 4.97 13.26
CA LEU A 15 -4.97 5.20 13.98
C LEU A 15 -5.02 4.02 14.93
N SER A 16 -4.37 4.19 16.08
CA SER A 16 -4.02 3.15 17.02
C SER A 16 -5.27 2.45 17.55
N ALA A 17 -5.78 1.46 16.82
CA ALA A 17 -6.66 0.43 17.35
C ALA A 17 -5.85 -0.40 18.35
N MET A 18 -5.61 0.17 19.54
CA MET A 18 -5.02 -0.54 20.66
C MET A 18 -6.10 -1.39 21.31
N ASN A 19 -6.39 -2.55 20.73
CA ASN A 19 -7.21 -3.56 21.40
C ASN A 19 -6.31 -4.68 21.93
N GLY A 20 -6.11 -4.64 23.25
CA GLY A 20 -6.21 -5.76 24.20
C GLY A 20 -5.40 -7.05 24.03
N GLN A 21 -5.08 -7.54 22.84
CA GLN A 21 -4.37 -8.80 22.61
C GLN A 21 -3.51 -8.77 21.34
N ASN A 22 -2.32 -8.17 21.43
CA ASN A 22 -1.14 -8.55 20.64
C ASN A 22 0.11 -8.09 21.37
N THR A 23 1.16 -8.91 21.33
CA THR A 23 2.45 -8.75 22.03
C THR A 23 2.88 -7.29 22.09
N ALA A 24 2.94 -6.70 23.28
CA ALA A 24 3.35 -5.31 23.46
C ALA A 24 4.83 -5.13 23.08
N ILE A 25 5.21 -3.92 22.65
CA ILE A 25 6.62 -3.54 22.49
C ILE A 25 7.35 -3.79 23.81
N GLU A 26 8.39 -4.62 23.75
CA GLU A 26 9.19 -4.98 24.94
C GLU A 26 10.25 -3.92 25.22
N PHE A 27 10.88 -3.40 24.15
CA PHE A 27 11.92 -2.38 24.20
C PHE A 27 11.83 -1.43 23.01
N LEU A 28 12.16 -0.16 23.26
CA LEU A 28 12.25 0.89 22.26
C LEU A 28 13.70 1.25 21.96
N PRO A 29 14.02 1.63 20.72
CA PRO A 29 15.29 2.24 20.39
C PRO A 29 15.44 3.57 21.13
N PHE A 30 16.62 3.82 21.69
CA PHE A 30 16.92 5.11 22.29
C PHE A 30 18.39 5.49 22.12
N ARG A 31 18.71 6.77 22.31
CA ARG A 31 20.10 7.22 22.47
C ARG A 31 20.21 8.26 23.56
N SER A 32 21.34 8.24 24.28
CA SER A 32 21.60 9.13 25.42
C SER A 32 22.00 10.55 25.00
N GLN A 33 22.45 10.70 23.75
CA GLN A 33 22.92 11.95 23.18
C GLN A 33 22.50 12.07 21.71
N PRO A 34 22.24 13.28 21.20
CA PRO A 34 22.01 13.51 19.78
C PRO A 34 23.18 12.98 18.95
N HIS A 35 22.88 12.32 17.82
CA HIS A 35 23.86 11.66 16.94
C HIS A 35 24.71 10.54 17.58
N GLY A 36 24.44 10.18 18.83
CA GLY A 36 25.08 9.06 19.50
C GLY A 36 24.59 7.70 18.98
N PRO A 37 25.32 6.63 19.31
CA PRO A 37 24.91 5.26 19.03
C PRO A 37 23.65 4.88 19.82
N TRP A 38 22.87 3.99 19.23
CA TRP A 38 21.59 3.51 19.72
C TRP A 38 21.73 2.35 20.70
N GLY A 39 20.82 2.34 21.67
CA GLY A 39 20.54 1.27 22.62
C GLY A 39 19.07 0.84 22.55
N LEU A 40 18.67 0.00 23.51
CA LEU A 40 17.29 -0.40 23.74
C LEU A 40 16.88 -0.14 25.20
N ILE A 41 15.71 0.44 25.42
CA ILE A 41 15.15 0.77 26.73
C ILE A 41 13.71 0.25 26.83
N SER A 42 13.33 -0.30 27.99
CA SER A 42 11.94 -0.72 28.21
C SER A 42 11.04 0.51 28.46
N PRO A 43 9.73 0.39 28.26
CA PRO A 43 8.78 1.45 28.65
C PRO A 43 8.79 1.76 30.16
N THR A 44 9.34 0.87 30.99
CA THR A 44 9.56 1.09 32.43
C THR A 44 10.87 1.85 32.74
N GLY A 45 11.59 2.33 31.73
CA GLY A 45 12.85 3.07 31.90
C GLY A 45 14.10 2.21 32.07
N LYS A 46 13.98 0.87 32.01
CA LYS A 46 15.12 -0.04 32.18
C LYS A 46 15.89 -0.17 30.87
N VAL A 47 17.14 0.26 30.86
CA VAL A 47 18.05 0.06 29.73
C VAL A 47 18.42 -1.42 29.60
N LEU A 48 18.22 -1.99 28.41
CA LEU A 48 18.69 -3.33 28.07
C LEU A 48 20.17 -3.31 27.69
N PHE A 49 20.55 -2.36 26.83
CA PHE A 49 21.92 -1.97 26.52
C PHE A 49 21.92 -0.54 25.95
N ALA A 50 23.04 0.15 26.07
CA ALA A 50 23.24 1.49 25.50
C ALA A 50 24.38 1.47 24.47
N GLU A 51 24.37 2.45 23.56
CA GLU A 51 25.52 2.81 22.73
C GLU A 51 26.12 1.66 21.90
N ARG A 52 25.25 0.81 21.34
CA ARG A 52 25.67 -0.44 20.69
C ARG A 52 25.63 -0.39 19.16
N PHE A 53 24.65 0.30 18.58
CA PHE A 53 24.40 0.31 17.14
C PHE A 53 24.53 1.72 16.56
N ARG A 54 25.20 1.85 15.42
CA ARG A 54 25.28 3.13 14.71
C ARG A 54 23.95 3.49 14.05
N ASN A 55 23.34 2.53 13.38
CA ASN A 55 22.02 2.67 12.77
C ASN A 55 20.92 2.39 13.80
N GLN A 56 19.77 3.04 13.61
CA GLN A 56 18.63 2.93 14.54
C GLN A 56 18.03 1.51 14.50
N PRO A 57 17.96 0.79 15.64
CA PRO A 57 17.22 -0.44 15.75
C PRO A 57 15.72 -0.25 15.51
N THR A 58 15.02 -1.33 15.18
CA THR A 58 13.55 -1.37 15.30
C THR A 58 13.12 -1.57 16.75
N ALA A 59 11.85 -1.26 17.05
CA ALA A 59 11.25 -1.67 18.32
C ALA A 59 11.31 -3.19 18.48
N CYS A 60 11.47 -3.64 19.72
CA CYS A 60 11.56 -5.06 20.04
C CYS A 60 10.18 -5.67 20.19
N TRP A 61 9.92 -6.69 19.39
CA TRP A 61 8.71 -7.50 19.43
C TRP A 61 9.07 -8.98 19.47
N ASN A 62 8.40 -9.76 20.32
CA ASN A 62 8.63 -11.19 20.48
C ASN A 62 10.11 -11.56 20.73
N GLY A 63 10.83 -10.70 21.47
CA GLY A 63 12.25 -10.84 21.78
C GLY A 63 13.19 -10.63 20.60
N ARG A 64 12.75 -9.96 19.54
CA ARG A 64 13.53 -9.64 18.33
C ARG A 64 13.45 -8.18 17.97
N PHE A 65 14.58 -7.65 17.51
CA PHE A 65 14.68 -6.36 16.84
C PHE A 65 15.58 -6.51 15.61
N ALA A 66 15.51 -5.57 14.69
CA ALA A 66 16.35 -5.55 13.50
C ALA A 66 17.15 -4.25 13.41
N VAL A 67 18.27 -4.30 12.72
CA VAL A 67 19.11 -3.13 12.44
C VAL A 67 19.55 -3.20 10.98
N GLU A 68 19.40 -2.11 10.24
CA GLU A 68 19.92 -2.02 8.87
C GLU A 68 21.45 -1.92 8.92
N ASN A 69 22.15 -2.71 8.11
CA ASN A 69 23.61 -2.68 7.99
C ASN A 69 24.07 -1.64 6.95
N GLU A 70 25.37 -1.53 6.71
CA GLU A 70 25.92 -0.53 5.77
C GLU A 70 25.56 -0.78 4.30
N GLN A 71 25.14 -2.01 3.96
CA GLN A 71 24.67 -2.39 2.63
C GLN A 71 23.17 -2.09 2.42
N GLY A 72 22.48 -1.60 3.46
CA GLY A 72 21.05 -1.35 3.44
C GLY A 72 20.20 -2.61 3.56
N LEU A 73 20.74 -3.67 4.18
CA LEU A 73 20.04 -4.93 4.48
C LEU A 73 19.72 -5.02 5.97
N TRP A 74 18.60 -5.65 6.30
CA TRP A 74 18.14 -5.87 7.67
C TRP A 74 18.80 -7.09 8.30
N GLU A 75 19.43 -6.90 9.45
CA GLU A 75 19.94 -7.99 10.29
C GLU A 75 19.09 -8.12 11.56
N VAL A 76 18.66 -9.33 11.89
CA VAL A 76 17.81 -9.60 13.06
C VAL A 76 18.68 -9.99 14.26
N PHE A 77 18.34 -9.46 15.43
CA PHE A 77 19.05 -9.69 16.68
C PHE A 77 18.13 -10.18 17.81
N THR A 78 18.71 -10.94 18.75
CA THR A 78 18.08 -11.29 20.03
C THR A 78 18.00 -10.09 20.97
N ALA A 79 16.87 -9.92 21.65
CA ALA A 79 16.69 -8.90 22.69
C ALA A 79 17.25 -9.37 24.04
N GLU A 80 18.56 -9.25 24.19
CA GLU A 80 19.29 -9.53 25.43
C GLU A 80 20.41 -8.50 25.61
N ALA A 81 21.01 -8.42 26.81
CA ALA A 81 22.05 -7.42 27.11
C ALA A 81 23.26 -7.48 26.16
N LYS A 82 23.50 -8.65 25.55
CA LYS A 82 24.49 -8.86 24.49
C LYS A 82 23.79 -9.45 23.26
N PRO A 83 23.25 -8.60 22.37
CA PRO A 83 22.49 -9.07 21.21
C PRO A 83 23.31 -9.99 20.32
N ARG A 84 22.69 -11.06 19.82
CA ARG A 84 23.26 -11.99 18.85
C ARG A 84 22.46 -11.92 17.56
N ARG A 85 23.15 -11.85 16.43
CA ARG A 85 22.52 -11.94 15.11
C ARG A 85 21.91 -13.32 14.92
N VAL A 86 20.72 -13.38 14.33
CA VAL A 86 20.02 -14.61 13.95
C VAL A 86 19.61 -14.52 12.48
N GLY A 87 19.69 -15.65 11.77
CA GLY A 87 19.36 -15.70 10.34
C GLY A 87 20.32 -14.95 9.43
N GLU A 88 19.82 -14.71 8.22
CA GLU A 88 20.54 -14.04 7.13
C GLU A 88 20.42 -12.50 7.23
N ALA A 89 20.96 -11.80 6.24
CA ALA A 89 20.69 -10.38 6.03
C ALA A 89 19.60 -10.26 4.96
N TYR A 90 18.54 -9.53 5.24
CA TYR A 90 17.31 -9.50 4.45
C TYR A 90 17.18 -8.17 3.68
N GLU A 91 16.68 -8.22 2.45
CA GLU A 91 16.39 -7.01 1.67
C GLU A 91 15.11 -6.33 2.17
N SER A 92 14.09 -7.11 2.50
CA SER A 92 12.88 -6.65 3.18
C SER A 92 12.54 -7.55 4.37
N LEU A 93 11.97 -6.98 5.43
CA LEU A 93 11.66 -7.69 6.68
C LEU A 93 10.49 -6.99 7.39
N ALA A 94 9.41 -7.71 7.66
CA ALA A 94 8.33 -7.23 8.52
C ALA A 94 8.67 -7.42 10.02
N PRO A 95 8.09 -6.61 10.93
CA PRO A 95 8.29 -6.77 12.37
C PRO A 95 7.83 -8.13 12.89
N PHE A 96 8.52 -8.65 13.90
CA PHE A 96 8.13 -9.87 14.64
C PHE A 96 6.94 -9.59 15.57
N LEU A 97 5.80 -9.13 15.04
CA LEU A 97 4.54 -9.00 15.77
C LEU A 97 3.93 -10.37 16.15
N SER A 98 4.50 -11.45 15.62
CA SER A 98 4.19 -12.84 15.92
C SER A 98 5.48 -13.66 16.06
N PRO A 99 5.41 -14.92 16.54
CA PRO A 99 6.58 -15.82 16.61
C PRO A 99 7.22 -16.17 15.25
N ALA A 100 6.61 -15.77 14.14
CA ALA A 100 7.14 -15.80 12.79
C ALA A 100 6.88 -14.45 12.12
N THR A 101 7.68 -14.14 11.09
CA THR A 101 7.53 -12.92 10.27
C THR A 101 7.85 -13.21 8.82
N VAL A 102 7.53 -12.26 7.94
CA VAL A 102 7.84 -12.32 6.51
C VAL A 102 9.08 -11.51 6.17
N ALA A 103 9.87 -12.02 5.23
CA ALA A 103 11.11 -11.39 4.78
C ALA A 103 11.41 -11.79 3.32
N SER A 104 12.37 -11.10 2.70
CA SER A 104 13.00 -11.52 1.45
C SER A 104 14.52 -11.43 1.55
N LEU A 105 15.21 -12.37 0.90
CA LEU A 105 16.66 -12.25 0.67
C LEU A 105 16.92 -11.26 -0.48
N PRO A 106 18.14 -10.72 -0.61
CA PRO A 106 18.54 -9.92 -1.76
C PRO A 106 18.16 -10.57 -3.09
N GLY A 107 17.27 -9.92 -3.86
CA GLY A 107 16.77 -10.40 -5.15
C GLY A 107 15.88 -11.66 -5.09
N GLY A 108 15.49 -12.10 -3.90
CA GLY A 108 14.72 -13.32 -3.66
C GLY A 108 13.21 -13.11 -3.55
N PRO A 109 12.44 -14.22 -3.49
CA PRO A 109 11.01 -14.17 -3.20
C PRO A 109 10.75 -13.87 -1.72
N VAL A 110 9.48 -13.56 -1.42
CA VAL A 110 9.01 -13.51 -0.02
C VAL A 110 9.01 -14.91 0.60
N MET A 111 9.35 -14.97 1.88
CA MET A 111 9.36 -16.17 2.70
C MET A 111 8.90 -15.87 4.12
N LEU A 112 8.37 -16.90 4.78
CA LEU A 112 8.08 -16.92 6.20
C LEU A 112 9.31 -17.44 6.96
N ILE A 113 9.78 -16.67 7.93
CA ILE A 113 10.89 -17.04 8.81
C ILE A 113 10.43 -17.05 10.27
N ASP A 114 11.03 -17.92 11.08
CA ASP A 114 10.84 -17.88 12.53
C ASP A 114 11.78 -16.89 13.22
N ARG A 115 11.66 -16.77 14.56
CA ARG A 115 12.55 -15.94 15.37
C ARG A 115 14.03 -16.32 15.31
N ASN A 116 14.41 -17.49 14.83
CA ASN A 116 15.81 -17.87 14.67
C ASN A 116 16.31 -17.63 13.25
N GLY A 117 15.48 -17.02 12.39
CA GLY A 117 15.76 -16.80 10.98
C GLY A 117 15.64 -18.07 10.12
N GLN A 118 15.07 -19.15 10.66
CA GLN A 118 14.84 -20.37 9.89
C GLN A 118 13.65 -20.17 8.96
N VAL A 119 13.84 -20.48 7.68
CA VAL A 119 12.77 -20.48 6.69
C VAL A 119 11.75 -21.56 7.05
N ARG A 120 10.52 -21.15 7.30
CA ARG A 120 9.37 -22.04 7.57
C ARG A 120 8.61 -22.37 6.30
N LYS A 121 8.49 -21.40 5.39
CA LYS A 121 7.75 -21.57 4.14
C LYS A 121 8.20 -20.53 3.10
N HIS A 122 8.33 -20.93 1.84
CA HIS A 122 8.42 -19.98 0.74
C HIS A 122 7.02 -19.51 0.35
N LEU A 123 6.89 -18.20 0.09
CA LEU A 123 5.63 -17.54 -0.19
C LEU A 123 5.63 -16.93 -1.59
N ASP A 124 6.43 -17.48 -2.52
CA ASP A 124 6.50 -17.03 -3.92
C ASP A 124 5.18 -17.24 -4.67
N VAL A 125 4.47 -18.34 -4.36
CA VAL A 125 3.17 -18.67 -4.93
C VAL A 125 2.21 -19.12 -3.83
N ILE A 126 1.07 -18.44 -3.72
CA ILE A 126 0.00 -18.77 -2.77
C ILE A 126 -1.31 -18.90 -3.54
N GLY A 127 -2.04 -20.00 -3.34
CA GLY A 127 -3.31 -20.24 -4.05
C GLY A 127 -3.17 -20.27 -5.58
N GLY A 128 -1.99 -20.64 -6.11
CA GLY A 128 -1.69 -20.64 -7.54
C GLY A 128 -1.41 -19.24 -8.13
N LYS A 129 -1.30 -18.22 -7.30
CA LYS A 129 -0.98 -16.84 -7.69
C LYS A 129 0.41 -16.45 -7.24
N THR A 130 1.17 -15.77 -8.09
CA THR A 130 2.48 -15.22 -7.72
C THR A 130 2.30 -14.06 -6.75
N VAL A 131 2.98 -14.14 -5.62
CA VAL A 131 2.94 -13.12 -4.58
C VAL A 131 3.89 -11.99 -4.94
N GLU A 132 3.38 -10.78 -4.79
CA GLU A 132 4.13 -9.54 -4.94
C GLU A 132 4.66 -9.05 -3.58
N ALA A 133 3.80 -9.05 -2.56
CA ALA A 133 4.17 -8.61 -1.22
C ALA A 133 3.32 -9.30 -0.15
N VAL A 134 3.84 -9.36 1.07
CA VAL A 134 3.12 -9.83 2.27
C VAL A 134 3.31 -8.84 3.39
N CYS A 135 2.21 -8.33 3.95
CA CYS A 135 2.21 -7.41 5.08
C CYS A 135 2.64 -8.08 6.38
N ALA A 136 2.93 -7.28 7.40
CA ALA A 136 3.18 -7.77 8.76
C ALA A 136 1.98 -8.53 9.32
N PHE A 137 2.25 -9.48 10.22
CA PHE A 137 1.19 -10.19 10.94
C PHE A 137 0.50 -9.27 11.95
N HIS A 138 -0.82 -9.13 11.82
CA HIS A 138 -1.69 -8.48 12.78
C HIS A 138 -2.73 -9.49 13.26
N GLU A 139 -2.82 -9.67 14.58
CA GLU A 139 -3.79 -10.60 15.23
C GLU A 139 -3.74 -12.03 14.67
N GLY A 140 -2.52 -12.49 14.35
CA GLY A 140 -2.26 -13.86 13.89
C GLY A 140 -2.46 -14.10 12.39
N VAL A 141 -2.77 -13.06 11.61
CA VAL A 141 -2.93 -13.15 10.16
C VAL A 141 -2.16 -12.04 9.42
N ALA A 142 -1.81 -12.28 8.15
CA ALA A 142 -1.16 -11.29 7.29
C ALA A 142 -1.89 -11.20 5.95
N VAL A 143 -2.07 -9.98 5.46
CA VAL A 143 -2.56 -9.72 4.10
C VAL A 143 -1.40 -9.94 3.12
N PHE A 144 -1.68 -10.56 1.98
CA PHE A 144 -0.72 -10.66 0.87
C PHE A 144 -1.33 -10.15 -0.43
N LEU A 145 -0.50 -9.56 -1.27
CA LEU A 145 -0.85 -9.09 -2.60
C LEU A 145 -0.21 -9.98 -3.66
N THR A 146 -0.91 -10.15 -4.77
CA THR A 146 -0.46 -10.93 -5.92
C THR A 146 -0.21 -10.02 -7.12
N VAL A 147 0.70 -10.44 -7.99
CA VAL A 147 1.13 -9.66 -9.16
C VAL A 147 -0.02 -9.29 -10.11
N ASP A 148 -1.10 -10.07 -10.11
CA ASP A 148 -2.31 -9.80 -10.90
C ASP A 148 -3.31 -8.85 -10.21
N GLY A 149 -2.91 -8.23 -9.10
CA GLY A 149 -3.68 -7.19 -8.39
C GLY A 149 -4.73 -7.72 -7.41
N CYS A 150 -4.65 -9.00 -7.02
CA CYS A 150 -5.53 -9.57 -6.01
C CYS A 150 -4.89 -9.58 -4.63
N SER A 151 -5.72 -9.59 -3.59
CA SER A 151 -5.33 -9.69 -2.19
C SER A 151 -5.94 -10.92 -1.56
N GLY A 152 -5.20 -11.55 -0.64
CA GLY A 152 -5.65 -12.67 0.20
C GLY A 152 -5.08 -12.55 1.61
N VAL A 153 -5.38 -13.54 2.46
CA VAL A 153 -4.91 -13.57 3.86
C VAL A 153 -4.30 -14.93 4.16
N ILE A 154 -3.19 -14.92 4.89
CA ILE A 154 -2.55 -16.12 5.44
C ILE A 154 -2.45 -16.05 6.97
N ASP A 155 -2.40 -17.22 7.61
CA ASP A 155 -2.07 -17.35 9.03
C ASP A 155 -0.55 -17.32 9.28
N THR A 156 -0.14 -17.31 10.55
CA THR A 156 1.28 -17.34 10.97
C THR A 156 2.08 -18.59 10.56
N THR A 157 1.43 -19.61 10.01
CA THR A 157 2.08 -20.80 9.43
C THR A 157 2.15 -20.73 7.89
N GLY A 158 1.59 -19.67 7.30
CA GLY A 158 1.51 -19.43 5.87
C GLY A 158 0.40 -20.21 5.17
N ASN A 159 -0.62 -20.68 5.89
CA ASN A 159 -1.81 -21.29 5.28
C ASN A 159 -2.80 -20.21 4.88
N VAL A 160 -3.51 -20.43 3.78
CA VAL A 160 -4.51 -19.50 3.27
C VAL A 160 -5.73 -19.48 4.18
N VAL A 161 -6.04 -18.30 4.73
CA VAL A 161 -7.27 -17.99 5.46
C VAL A 161 -8.31 -17.44 4.48
N LEU A 162 -7.92 -16.48 3.64
CA LEU A 162 -8.75 -15.95 2.55
C LEU A 162 -7.99 -16.09 1.21
N PRO A 163 -8.62 -16.65 0.16
CA PRO A 163 -7.97 -16.84 -1.13
C PRO A 163 -7.69 -15.49 -1.83
N PRO A 164 -6.68 -15.42 -2.72
CA PRO A 164 -6.30 -14.19 -3.42
C PRO A 164 -7.27 -13.87 -4.57
N VAL A 165 -8.46 -13.41 -4.22
CA VAL A 165 -9.55 -13.08 -5.17
C VAL A 165 -10.20 -11.73 -4.88
N TYR A 166 -9.69 -11.00 -3.88
CA TYR A 166 -10.25 -9.73 -3.43
C TYR A 166 -9.42 -8.57 -3.98
N ASP A 167 -10.05 -7.41 -4.16
CA ASP A 167 -9.36 -6.22 -4.68
C ASP A 167 -8.49 -5.57 -3.62
N ARG A 168 -8.95 -5.57 -2.37
CA ARG A 168 -8.23 -4.96 -1.24
C ARG A 168 -8.63 -5.61 0.08
N ILE A 169 -7.68 -5.74 1.00
CA ILE A 169 -7.92 -6.18 2.37
C ILE A 169 -7.15 -5.26 3.32
N MET A 170 -7.80 -4.76 4.36
CA MET A 170 -7.12 -4.03 5.45
C MET A 170 -6.54 -5.01 6.46
N ASP A 171 -5.49 -4.59 7.16
CA ASP A 171 -4.91 -5.36 8.25
C ASP A 171 -5.96 -5.67 9.33
N ALA A 172 -5.78 -6.82 9.99
CA ALA A 172 -6.71 -7.26 11.02
C ALA A 172 -6.68 -6.32 12.24
N ALA A 173 -7.87 -5.98 12.71
CA ALA A 173 -8.06 -5.27 13.97
C ALA A 173 -9.36 -5.75 14.63
N ASP A 174 -9.33 -5.91 15.96
CA ASP A 174 -10.49 -6.34 16.76
C ASP A 174 -11.06 -7.70 16.31
N GLY A 175 -10.17 -8.59 15.87
CA GLY A 175 -10.46 -9.90 15.31
C GLY A 175 -11.12 -9.87 13.94
N LYS A 176 -11.09 -8.74 13.22
CA LYS A 176 -11.84 -8.53 11.97
C LYS A 176 -10.98 -7.99 10.84
N LEU A 177 -11.37 -8.33 9.62
CA LEU A 177 -10.78 -7.91 8.36
C LEU A 177 -11.84 -7.19 7.53
N ILE A 178 -11.51 -6.01 7.01
CA ILE A 178 -12.36 -5.29 6.04
C ILE A 178 -11.84 -5.58 4.65
N VAL A 179 -12.73 -6.02 3.76
CA VAL A 179 -12.40 -6.55 2.44
C VAL A 179 -13.22 -5.84 1.37
N TRP A 180 -12.57 -5.40 0.30
CA TRP A 180 -13.19 -4.83 -0.89
C TRP A 180 -13.29 -5.90 -1.96
N ARG A 181 -14.47 -6.01 -2.56
CA ARG A 181 -14.72 -6.85 -3.72
C ARG A 181 -15.47 -6.05 -4.78
N LYS A 182 -14.92 -5.94 -5.98
CA LYS A 182 -15.64 -5.44 -7.15
C LYS A 182 -16.68 -6.46 -7.59
N ASP A 183 -17.88 -5.99 -7.87
CA ASP A 183 -18.99 -6.83 -8.31
C ASP A 183 -18.88 -7.17 -9.82
N VAL A 184 -18.07 -6.42 -10.58
CA VAL A 184 -17.90 -6.55 -12.03
C VAL A 184 -16.43 -6.75 -12.40
N LYS A 185 -16.12 -7.82 -13.14
CA LYS A 185 -14.74 -8.20 -13.54
C LYS A 185 -14.08 -7.29 -14.57
N GLU A 186 -14.85 -6.46 -15.27
CA GLU A 186 -14.42 -5.73 -16.48
C GLU A 186 -14.21 -4.22 -16.26
N ALA A 187 -14.35 -3.74 -15.02
CA ALA A 187 -14.11 -2.33 -14.71
C ALA A 187 -12.63 -1.97 -14.95
N ILE A 188 -12.37 -1.24 -16.04
CA ILE A 188 -11.15 -0.45 -16.26
C ILE A 188 -10.88 0.35 -14.98
N ASP A 189 -9.67 0.26 -14.41
CA ASP A 189 -9.07 0.82 -13.17
C ASP A 189 -9.64 2.13 -12.56
N THR A 190 -10.95 2.25 -12.50
CA THR A 190 -11.68 3.39 -12.00
C THR A 190 -12.45 2.86 -10.82
N TYR A 191 -11.96 3.17 -9.63
CA TYR A 191 -12.63 2.92 -8.38
C TYR A 191 -14.08 3.42 -8.49
N ASN A 192 -15.06 2.50 -8.51
CA ASN A 192 -16.48 2.83 -8.57
C ASN A 192 -17.18 2.27 -7.31
N PRO A 193 -17.56 3.13 -6.35
CA PRO A 193 -18.28 2.74 -5.14
C PRO A 193 -19.58 1.96 -5.39
N GLU A 194 -20.27 2.21 -6.52
CA GLU A 194 -21.56 1.57 -6.84
C GLU A 194 -21.42 0.11 -7.31
N HIS A 195 -20.22 -0.33 -7.64
CA HIS A 195 -19.92 -1.69 -8.08
C HIS A 195 -18.88 -2.36 -7.17
N THR A 196 -18.86 -1.95 -5.91
CA THR A 196 -17.95 -2.48 -4.89
C THR A 196 -18.74 -2.87 -3.66
N THR A 197 -18.57 -4.10 -3.22
CA THR A 197 -19.08 -4.60 -1.94
C THR A 197 -17.97 -4.55 -0.89
N LEU A 198 -18.31 -4.06 0.31
CA LEU A 198 -17.50 -4.23 1.51
C LEU A 198 -17.93 -5.49 2.24
N MET A 199 -16.96 -6.30 2.65
CA MET A 199 -17.17 -7.54 3.39
C MET A 199 -16.35 -7.50 4.67
N VAL A 200 -16.92 -7.99 5.77
CA VAL A 200 -16.24 -8.09 7.07
C VAL A 200 -16.06 -9.57 7.40
N PHE A 201 -14.81 -10.01 7.58
CA PHE A 201 -14.49 -11.37 7.99
C PHE A 201 -13.87 -11.39 9.39
N ASP A 202 -14.01 -12.50 10.13
CA ASP A 202 -13.13 -12.76 11.28
C ASP A 202 -11.74 -13.23 10.82
N THR A 203 -10.75 -13.25 11.72
CA THR A 203 -9.38 -13.72 11.43
C THR A 203 -9.26 -15.22 11.13
N ARG A 204 -10.37 -15.97 11.19
CA ARG A 204 -10.46 -17.38 10.77
C ARG A 204 -11.10 -17.54 9.38
N GLY A 205 -11.48 -16.44 8.74
CA GLY A 205 -12.08 -16.43 7.41
C GLY A 205 -13.59 -16.60 7.38
N ASN A 206 -14.28 -16.47 8.52
CA ASN A 206 -15.75 -16.52 8.57
C ASN A 206 -16.33 -15.16 8.18
N LEU A 207 -17.28 -15.12 7.25
CA LEU A 207 -18.00 -13.90 6.89
C LEU A 207 -18.92 -13.47 8.04
N LEU A 208 -18.75 -12.23 8.54
CA LEU A 208 -19.56 -11.63 9.59
C LEU A 208 -20.66 -10.73 9.02
N GLY A 209 -20.40 -10.07 7.90
CA GLY A 209 -21.35 -9.16 7.25
C GLY A 209 -20.84 -8.59 5.93
N GLN A 210 -21.73 -7.97 5.19
CA GLN A 210 -21.41 -7.30 3.92
C GLN A 210 -22.41 -6.18 3.64
N PHE A 211 -21.94 -5.09 3.04
CA PHE A 211 -22.74 -3.93 2.68
C PHE A 211 -22.15 -3.20 1.46
N PRO A 212 -22.97 -2.46 0.69
CA PRO A 212 -22.49 -1.73 -0.49
C PRO A 212 -21.45 -0.67 -0.11
N ARG A 213 -20.39 -0.50 -0.91
CA ARG A 213 -19.41 0.56 -0.66
C ARG A 213 -20.03 1.95 -0.82
N SER A 214 -21.09 2.12 -1.62
CA SER A 214 -21.82 3.39 -1.73
C SER A 214 -22.63 3.78 -0.50
N SER A 215 -22.83 2.88 0.48
CA SER A 215 -23.52 3.22 1.73
C SER A 215 -22.65 4.02 2.71
N VAL A 216 -21.37 4.22 2.39
CA VAL A 216 -20.40 4.99 3.19
C VAL A 216 -19.58 5.87 2.23
N GLU A 217 -19.13 7.05 2.63
CA GLU A 217 -18.26 7.88 1.77
C GLU A 217 -16.78 7.64 2.08
N GLY A 218 -16.43 7.50 3.35
CA GLY A 218 -15.07 7.19 3.81
C GLY A 218 -15.04 6.08 4.86
N ILE A 219 -14.14 5.11 4.69
CA ILE A 219 -13.69 4.23 5.77
C ILE A 219 -12.32 4.77 6.19
N LEU A 220 -12.27 5.44 7.32
CA LEU A 220 -11.06 6.10 7.79
C LEU A 220 -10.37 5.32 8.92
N GLY A 221 -10.94 4.21 9.39
CA GLY A 221 -10.39 3.44 10.50
C GLY A 221 -10.54 1.92 10.35
N SER A 222 -10.32 1.22 11.45
CA SER A 222 -10.48 -0.24 11.57
C SER A 222 -11.54 -0.56 12.62
N PHE A 223 -11.88 -1.84 12.83
CA PHE A 223 -12.77 -2.18 13.93
C PHE A 223 -12.08 -1.94 15.28
N SER A 224 -12.85 -1.44 16.24
CA SER A 224 -12.46 -1.40 17.64
C SER A 224 -13.66 -1.64 18.54
N GLN A 225 -13.62 -2.63 19.43
CA GLN A 225 -14.74 -2.99 20.32
C GLN A 225 -16.04 -3.23 19.53
N GLY A 226 -15.93 -3.87 18.37
CA GLY A 226 -17.03 -4.26 17.51
C GLY A 226 -17.65 -3.15 16.65
N VAL A 227 -17.08 -1.93 16.65
CA VAL A 227 -17.56 -0.83 15.80
C VAL A 227 -16.50 -0.33 14.83
N LEU A 228 -16.96 0.11 13.66
CA LEU A 228 -16.18 0.72 12.59
C LEU A 228 -16.68 2.16 12.37
N PRO A 229 -15.84 3.18 12.55
CA PRO A 229 -16.24 4.55 12.25
C PRO A 229 -16.23 4.84 10.76
N VAL A 230 -17.24 5.57 10.31
CA VAL A 230 -17.46 5.93 8.91
C VAL A 230 -17.88 7.39 8.78
N ASN A 231 -17.46 8.02 7.69
CA ASN A 231 -17.92 9.34 7.29
C ASN A 231 -18.94 9.21 6.17
N ILE A 232 -20.01 10.01 6.26
CA ILE A 232 -21.13 10.01 5.34
C ILE A 232 -21.47 11.44 4.97
N ARG A 233 -21.61 11.68 3.68
CA ARG A 233 -22.01 12.96 3.14
C ARG A 233 -23.52 13.04 3.02
N GLN A 234 -24.13 14.09 3.55
CA GLN A 234 -25.56 14.38 3.38
C GLN A 234 -25.70 15.81 2.85
N GLY A 235 -25.92 15.96 1.54
CA GLY A 235 -25.85 17.26 0.88
C GLY A 235 -24.42 17.79 0.80
N GLU A 236 -24.19 18.99 1.34
CA GLU A 236 -22.85 19.60 1.40
C GLU A 236 -22.10 19.25 2.69
N ASP A 237 -22.80 18.71 3.68
CA ASP A 237 -22.28 18.46 5.02
C ASP A 237 -21.79 17.02 5.23
N TRP A 238 -20.86 16.85 6.16
CA TRP A 238 -20.27 15.57 6.54
C TRP A 238 -20.72 15.17 7.95
N PHE A 239 -21.01 13.88 8.11
CA PHE A 239 -21.47 13.29 9.35
C PHE A 239 -20.71 12.02 9.69
N ILE A 240 -20.56 11.76 10.98
CA ILE A 240 -19.86 10.59 11.51
C ILE A 240 -20.87 9.62 12.07
N GLY A 241 -20.72 8.34 11.71
CA GLY A 241 -21.47 7.23 12.28
C GLY A 241 -20.56 6.07 12.68
N LEU A 242 -21.10 5.17 13.50
CA LEU A 242 -20.44 3.92 13.89
C LEU A 242 -21.26 2.73 13.38
N LEU A 243 -20.64 1.88 12.58
CA LEU A 243 -21.24 0.64 12.07
C LEU A 243 -20.78 -0.57 12.89
N ASP A 244 -21.64 -1.57 13.01
CA ASP A 244 -21.23 -2.90 13.45
C ASP A 244 -20.65 -3.73 12.29
N ALA A 245 -20.30 -5.00 12.55
CA ALA A 245 -19.74 -5.91 11.54
C ALA A 245 -20.72 -6.29 10.41
N LYS A 246 -22.04 -6.08 10.61
CA LYS A 246 -23.07 -6.32 9.60
C LYS A 246 -23.30 -5.10 8.70
N GLY A 247 -22.77 -3.94 9.08
CA GLY A 247 -23.05 -2.65 8.44
C GLY A 247 -24.30 -1.98 8.99
N GLU A 248 -24.79 -2.39 10.17
CA GLU A 248 -25.90 -1.74 10.86
C GLU A 248 -25.35 -0.61 11.74
N TYR A 249 -26.04 0.54 11.80
CA TYR A 249 -25.61 1.64 12.67
C TYR A 249 -25.77 1.29 14.14
N VAL A 250 -24.65 1.34 14.85
CA VAL A 250 -24.63 1.43 16.32
C VAL A 250 -24.84 2.89 16.73
N VAL A 251 -24.19 3.81 16.03
CA VAL A 251 -24.43 5.27 16.15
C VAL A 251 -24.77 5.79 14.76
N PRO A 252 -26.00 6.31 14.54
CA PRO A 252 -26.40 6.91 13.27
C PRO A 252 -25.54 8.13 12.89
N PRO A 253 -25.42 8.46 11.60
CA PRO A 253 -24.61 9.57 11.12
C PRO A 253 -25.34 10.91 11.30
N THR A 254 -25.57 11.30 12.56
CA THR A 254 -26.26 12.54 12.93
C THR A 254 -25.32 13.57 13.56
N ILE A 255 -24.05 13.24 13.71
CA ILE A 255 -23.03 14.10 14.34
C ILE A 255 -22.22 14.76 13.22
N PRO A 256 -22.26 16.09 13.07
CA PRO A 256 -21.44 16.79 12.09
C PRO A 256 -19.95 16.54 12.35
N GLY A 257 -19.19 16.26 11.30
CA GLY A 257 -17.75 16.03 11.40
C GLY A 257 -17.12 15.64 10.07
N ASP A 258 -15.96 16.22 9.75
CA ASP A 258 -15.32 16.11 8.44
C ASP A 258 -14.23 15.02 8.39
N GLN A 259 -13.48 14.83 9.49
CA GLN A 259 -12.30 13.99 9.55
C GLN A 259 -12.15 13.25 10.88
N ILE A 260 -11.97 11.93 10.80
CA ILE A 260 -11.61 11.06 11.92
C ILE A 260 -10.10 11.15 12.19
N MET A 261 -9.74 11.42 13.45
CA MET A 261 -8.37 11.73 13.89
C MET A 261 -7.71 10.62 14.72
N SER A 262 -8.48 9.89 15.54
CA SER A 262 -8.03 8.72 16.32
C SER A 262 -9.19 7.78 16.61
N GLN A 263 -8.90 6.50 16.88
CA GLN A 263 -9.89 5.57 17.41
C GLN A 263 -9.24 4.63 18.41
N CYS A 264 -9.94 4.31 19.49
CA CYS A 264 -9.50 3.33 20.49
C CYS A 264 -10.69 2.89 21.33
N ALA A 265 -10.75 1.61 21.69
CA ALA A 265 -11.80 1.06 22.56
C ALA A 265 -13.25 1.39 22.14
N GLY A 266 -13.50 1.54 20.83
CA GLY A 266 -14.84 1.84 20.30
C GLY A 266 -15.23 3.32 20.40
N MET A 267 -14.27 4.16 20.78
CA MET A 267 -14.39 5.61 20.75
C MET A 267 -13.56 6.18 19.61
N VAL A 268 -13.91 7.39 19.19
CA VAL A 268 -13.37 8.04 18.00
C VAL A 268 -13.16 9.50 18.30
N THR A 269 -11.98 10.05 18.01
CA THR A 269 -11.80 11.50 17.95
C THR A 269 -11.94 11.98 16.51
N PHE A 270 -12.55 13.14 16.33
CA PHE A 270 -12.83 13.75 15.04
C PHE A 270 -12.77 15.27 15.15
N THR A 271 -12.79 15.99 14.01
CA THR A 271 -12.98 17.44 14.03
C THR A 271 -14.32 17.83 13.39
N ASP A 272 -14.93 18.87 13.94
CA ASP A 272 -16.14 19.52 13.42
C ASP A 272 -15.82 20.72 12.51
N GLY A 273 -14.53 20.93 12.21
CA GLY A 273 -14.01 22.07 11.45
C GLY A 273 -13.45 23.21 12.30
N GLU A 274 -13.74 23.26 13.61
CA GLU A 274 -13.26 24.29 14.53
C GLU A 274 -12.50 23.72 15.73
N THR A 275 -13.00 22.61 16.29
CA THR A 275 -12.44 21.94 17.47
C THR A 275 -12.30 20.45 17.25
N GLU A 276 -11.56 19.78 18.13
CA GLU A 276 -11.51 18.32 18.16
C GLU A 276 -12.47 17.76 19.22
N CYS A 277 -13.28 16.80 18.79
CA CYS A 277 -14.37 16.18 19.54
C CYS A 277 -14.08 14.69 19.75
N LEU A 278 -14.74 14.09 20.74
CA LEU A 278 -14.71 12.66 21.00
C LEU A 278 -16.13 12.11 20.97
N LEU A 279 -16.30 11.00 20.25
CA LEU A 279 -17.53 10.23 20.10
C LEU A 279 -17.36 8.88 20.80
N HIS A 280 -18.27 8.59 21.72
CA HIS A 280 -18.38 7.30 22.37
C HIS A 280 -19.25 6.33 21.57
N LYS A 281 -19.08 5.04 21.83
CA LYS A 281 -19.86 3.96 21.20
C LYS A 281 -21.37 4.04 21.47
N ASP A 282 -21.77 4.66 22.58
CA ASP A 282 -23.17 4.87 22.93
C ASP A 282 -23.81 6.10 22.24
N GLY A 283 -23.02 6.82 21.43
CA GLY A 283 -23.45 8.02 20.72
C GLY A 283 -23.30 9.32 21.51
N SER A 284 -22.85 9.26 22.76
CA SER A 284 -22.51 10.46 23.52
C SER A 284 -21.25 11.13 22.96
N THR A 285 -21.21 12.46 23.04
CA THR A 285 -20.05 13.27 22.66
C THR A 285 -19.49 13.97 23.90
N GLY A 286 -18.19 14.23 23.87
CA GLY A 286 -17.49 14.97 24.91
C GLY A 286 -16.02 14.58 24.95
N PRO A 287 -15.11 15.44 25.44
CA PRO A 287 -15.38 16.72 26.07
C PRO A 287 -15.63 17.84 25.06
N ASP A 288 -16.73 18.59 25.23
CA ASP A 288 -17.21 19.62 24.28
C ASP A 288 -16.19 20.74 24.06
N SER A 289 -15.67 20.91 22.83
CA SER A 289 -14.93 22.10 22.33
C SER A 289 -13.80 22.67 23.23
N LEU A 290 -13.26 21.89 24.17
CA LEU A 290 -12.23 22.34 25.11
C LEU A 290 -10.81 22.29 24.53
N PHE A 291 -10.62 21.62 23.39
CA PHE A 291 -9.31 21.22 22.90
C PHE A 291 -9.09 21.57 21.42
N SER A 292 -7.88 22.07 21.15
CA SER A 292 -7.35 22.27 19.80
C SER A 292 -6.66 21.00 19.25
N TYR A 293 -6.41 20.03 20.14
CA TYR A 293 -5.85 18.72 19.81
C TYR A 293 -6.31 17.68 20.85
N LEU A 294 -6.68 16.49 20.38
CA LEU A 294 -7.25 15.39 21.13
C LEU A 294 -6.98 14.04 20.43
N ARG A 295 -6.21 13.16 21.09
CA ARG A 295 -5.95 11.80 20.59
C ARG A 295 -6.20 10.77 21.68
N LEU A 296 -6.91 9.70 21.33
CA LEU A 296 -6.99 8.49 22.14
C LEU A 296 -5.63 7.80 22.15
N VAL A 297 -5.04 7.68 23.33
CA VAL A 297 -3.76 6.98 23.55
C VAL A 297 -3.93 5.69 24.34
N ALA A 298 -5.09 5.50 24.98
CA ALA A 298 -5.55 4.24 25.57
C ALA A 298 -7.09 4.22 25.62
N ALA A 299 -7.66 3.09 26.08
CA ALA A 299 -9.10 2.90 26.22
C ALA A 299 -9.79 3.90 27.18
N ASP A 300 -9.02 4.58 28.01
CA ASP A 300 -9.50 5.49 29.06
C ASP A 300 -8.59 6.72 29.21
N ARG A 301 -7.76 7.01 28.21
CA ARG A 301 -6.80 8.13 28.27
C ARG A 301 -6.71 8.87 26.95
N LEU A 302 -6.64 10.19 27.06
CA LEU A 302 -6.43 11.12 25.97
C LEU A 302 -5.11 11.88 26.16
N VAL A 303 -4.46 12.21 25.04
CA VAL A 303 -3.49 13.30 24.99
C VAL A 303 -4.18 14.49 24.37
N ALA A 304 -4.07 15.65 25.03
CA ALA A 304 -4.81 16.83 24.64
C ALA A 304 -3.99 18.13 24.71
N ILE A 305 -4.36 19.11 23.88
CA ILE A 305 -3.93 20.52 23.98
C ILE A 305 -5.19 21.39 24.14
N PRO A 306 -5.32 22.19 25.21
CA PRO A 306 -6.46 23.09 25.38
C PRO A 306 -6.61 24.10 24.22
N ALA A 307 -7.81 24.66 24.05
CA ALA A 307 -8.04 25.77 23.14
C ALA A 307 -7.26 27.04 23.56
N ALA A 308 -7.11 27.99 22.62
CA ALA A 308 -6.06 29.03 22.56
C ALA A 308 -5.79 29.90 23.80
N SER A 309 -6.66 29.94 24.83
CA SER A 309 -6.45 30.74 26.04
C SER A 309 -5.38 30.19 27.01
N ASP A 310 -4.98 28.92 26.87
CA ASP A 310 -3.99 28.24 27.74
C ASP A 310 -2.80 27.63 26.97
N SER A 311 -2.50 28.16 25.78
CA SER A 311 -1.53 27.63 24.81
C SER A 311 -0.05 27.57 25.28
N ASN A 312 0.27 28.07 26.48
CA ASN A 312 1.60 27.97 27.08
C ASN A 312 1.91 26.60 27.72
N GLY A 313 0.97 25.64 27.74
CA GLY A 313 1.05 24.43 28.56
C GLY A 313 1.65 23.15 27.95
N GLY A 314 1.91 23.09 26.65
CA GLY A 314 2.26 21.83 25.96
C GLY A 314 1.14 20.78 26.01
N TYR A 315 1.42 19.57 25.52
CA TYR A 315 0.52 18.42 25.66
C TYR A 315 0.36 18.00 27.12
N ARG A 316 -0.82 17.46 27.43
CA ARG A 316 -1.18 16.88 28.73
C ARG A 316 -1.90 15.55 28.56
N LEU A 317 -1.82 14.71 29.58
CA LEU A 317 -2.61 13.48 29.69
C LEU A 317 -3.94 13.81 30.39
N THR A 318 -5.07 13.36 29.86
CA THR A 318 -6.39 13.53 30.48
C THR A 318 -7.16 12.22 30.55
N ASP A 319 -8.21 12.20 31.38
CA ASP A 319 -9.28 11.21 31.29
C ASP A 319 -10.19 11.52 30.09
N LEU A 320 -11.29 10.77 29.93
CA LEU A 320 -12.20 10.92 28.81
C LEU A 320 -13.08 12.17 28.91
N GLU A 321 -13.23 12.70 30.13
CA GLU A 321 -13.94 13.92 30.45
C GLU A 321 -13.06 15.18 30.26
N GLY A 322 -11.78 15.00 29.92
CA GLY A 322 -10.84 16.09 29.68
C GLY A 322 -10.17 16.63 30.94
N ASN A 323 -10.33 15.98 32.10
CA ASN A 323 -9.63 16.34 33.32
C ASN A 323 -8.18 15.85 33.28
N ASP A 324 -7.27 16.69 33.75
CA ASP A 324 -5.84 16.34 33.83
C ASP A 324 -5.60 15.08 34.67
N VAL A 325 -4.87 14.13 34.09
CA VAL A 325 -4.34 12.95 34.79
C VAL A 325 -2.87 13.20 35.06
N GLY A 326 -2.56 13.56 36.31
CA GLY A 326 -1.22 13.95 36.72
C GLY A 326 -0.86 15.40 36.34
N THR A 327 0.36 15.80 36.68
CA THR A 327 0.82 17.19 36.53
C THR A 327 1.87 17.36 35.44
N ALA A 328 2.30 16.27 34.79
CA ALA A 328 3.30 16.34 33.74
C ALA A 328 2.77 17.10 32.51
N ARG A 329 3.68 17.85 31.88
CA ARG A 329 3.49 18.53 30.59
C ARG A 329 4.62 18.14 29.66
N PHE A 330 4.32 18.06 28.37
CA PHE A 330 5.29 17.60 27.37
C PHE A 330 5.11 18.30 26.03
N GLU A 331 6.19 18.42 25.27
CA GLU A 331 6.23 19.11 23.98
C GLU A 331 5.95 18.19 22.80
N SER A 332 6.17 16.88 22.99
CA SER A 332 5.86 15.86 22.01
C SER A 332 5.67 14.50 22.70
N TYR A 333 5.09 13.55 22.00
CA TYR A 333 4.98 12.18 22.46
C TYR A 333 5.15 11.23 21.28
N ALA A 334 5.51 9.99 21.57
CA ALA A 334 5.68 8.96 20.58
C ALA A 334 4.73 7.81 20.86
N TYR A 335 4.14 7.26 19.79
CA TYR A 335 3.16 6.16 19.89
C TYR A 335 1.92 6.57 20.71
N GLY A 336 1.08 5.61 21.08
CA GLY A 336 0.22 5.74 22.25
C GLY A 336 0.80 4.95 23.44
N PHE A 337 -0.04 4.51 24.38
CA PHE A 337 0.42 3.71 25.50
C PHE A 337 1.04 2.37 25.04
N ILE A 338 2.30 2.16 25.39
CA ILE A 338 2.99 0.88 25.25
C ILE A 338 2.84 0.12 26.57
N GLY A 339 1.88 -0.79 26.59
CA GLY A 339 1.44 -1.41 27.83
C GLY A 339 0.83 -0.36 28.76
N ARG A 340 1.55 0.03 29.82
CA ARG A 340 1.10 1.03 30.80
C ARG A 340 1.91 2.33 30.80
N HIS A 341 2.73 2.54 29.78
CA HIS A 341 3.61 3.70 29.69
C HIS A 341 3.51 4.42 28.34
N LEU A 342 3.49 5.75 28.37
CA LEU A 342 3.48 6.62 27.20
C LEU A 342 4.84 7.32 27.09
N PRO A 343 5.62 7.11 26.02
CA PRO A 343 6.84 7.88 25.79
C PRO A 343 6.52 9.35 25.49
N VAL A 344 7.10 10.27 26.26
CA VAL A 344 6.85 11.71 26.18
C VAL A 344 8.15 12.49 26.21
N GLU A 345 8.23 13.59 25.46
CA GLU A 345 9.34 14.53 25.48
C GLU A 345 8.96 15.75 26.32
N THR A 346 9.53 15.86 27.51
CA THR A 346 9.14 16.93 28.46
C THR A 346 9.82 18.28 28.18
N ALA A 347 10.89 18.26 27.39
CA ALA A 347 11.64 19.41 26.88
C ALA A 347 12.51 18.91 25.71
N PRO A 348 13.05 19.78 24.84
CA PRO A 348 13.78 19.35 23.66
C PRO A 348 14.96 18.43 24.01
N GLY A 349 14.92 17.18 23.54
CA GLY A 349 15.94 16.18 23.82
C GLY A 349 15.92 15.62 25.25
N CYS A 350 14.77 15.69 25.93
CA CYS A 350 14.53 15.15 27.26
C CYS A 350 13.33 14.21 27.23
N TRP A 351 13.55 12.99 26.73
CA TRP A 351 12.53 11.95 26.67
C TRP A 351 12.37 11.23 28.01
N ASN A 352 11.13 10.93 28.34
CA ASN A 352 10.70 10.25 29.54
C ASN A 352 9.55 9.27 29.20
N PHE A 353 9.08 8.55 30.22
CA PHE A 353 7.90 7.71 30.10
C PHE A 353 6.89 8.13 31.16
N LEU A 354 5.66 8.36 30.74
CA LEU A 354 4.54 8.66 31.60
C LEU A 354 3.82 7.36 31.94
N ARG A 355 3.54 7.11 33.21
CA ARG A 355 2.66 6.02 33.63
C ARG A 355 1.20 6.37 33.32
N HIS A 356 0.36 5.35 33.32
CA HIS A 356 -1.08 5.48 33.12
C HIS A 356 -1.80 6.39 34.15
N ASP A 357 -1.17 6.67 35.29
CA ASP A 357 -1.64 7.62 36.32
C ASP A 357 -1.11 9.05 36.14
N GLY A 358 -0.36 9.33 35.06
CA GLY A 358 0.21 10.65 34.78
C GLY A 358 1.51 10.96 35.53
N SER A 359 2.10 10.01 36.26
CA SER A 359 3.40 10.18 36.90
C SER A 359 4.56 9.82 35.95
N LEU A 360 5.67 10.56 36.02
CA LEU A 360 6.87 10.23 35.26
C LEU A 360 7.59 9.02 35.86
N VAL A 361 8.10 8.14 34.99
CA VAL A 361 8.98 7.04 35.34
C VAL A 361 10.35 7.58 35.74
N GLY A 362 10.88 7.12 36.87
CA GLY A 362 12.24 7.42 37.29
C GLY A 362 13.23 6.65 36.41
N LEU A 363 14.18 7.35 35.79
CA LEU A 363 15.16 6.77 34.87
C LEU A 363 16.52 6.48 35.53
N ASP A 364 16.62 6.54 36.86
CA ASP A 364 17.84 6.26 37.64
C ASP A 364 19.11 6.97 37.11
N GLY A 365 18.96 8.21 36.63
CA GLY A 365 20.04 9.02 36.07
C GLY A 365 20.36 8.75 34.59
N GLN A 366 19.66 7.83 33.94
CA GLN A 366 19.77 7.61 32.50
C GLN A 366 19.18 8.80 31.74
N ARG A 367 20.00 9.44 30.91
CA ARG A 367 19.51 10.41 29.93
C ARG A 367 18.96 9.69 28.71
N VAL A 368 17.79 10.10 28.27
CA VAL A 368 17.20 9.68 26.99
C VAL A 368 17.04 10.94 26.15
N ALA A 369 17.98 11.13 25.23
CA ALA A 369 17.95 12.29 24.34
C ALA A 369 16.95 12.11 23.19
N GLU A 370 16.70 10.86 22.80
CA GLU A 370 15.79 10.53 21.70
C GLU A 370 15.26 9.11 21.86
N ILE A 371 13.99 8.95 21.52
CA ILE A 371 13.35 7.66 21.28
C ILE A 371 13.24 7.47 19.77
N GLY A 372 13.72 6.32 19.29
CA GLY A 372 13.63 5.98 17.88
C GLY A 372 12.20 5.60 17.54
N LEU A 373 11.53 6.47 16.81
CA LEU A 373 10.22 6.19 16.22
C LEU A 373 10.37 5.05 15.20
N CYS A 374 9.37 4.16 15.14
CA CYS A 374 9.42 2.98 14.28
C CYS A 374 9.73 3.38 12.83
N ARG A 375 10.89 2.96 12.33
CA ARG A 375 11.34 3.13 10.94
C ARG A 375 10.68 2.15 9.95
N TYR A 376 9.53 1.56 10.30
CA TYR A 376 8.84 0.68 9.35
C TYR A 376 8.06 1.53 8.35
N ASP A 377 8.81 2.12 7.41
CA ASP A 377 8.28 2.52 6.11
C ASP A 377 7.84 1.26 5.32
N ASP A 378 8.40 0.08 5.67
CA ASP A 378 8.05 -1.22 5.08
C ASP A 378 7.17 -2.05 6.02
N VAL A 379 5.86 -1.84 5.93
CA VAL A 379 4.83 -2.68 6.57
C VAL A 379 4.71 -4.06 5.90
N ALA A 380 5.54 -4.36 4.90
CA ALA A 380 5.50 -5.59 4.10
C ALA A 380 6.89 -6.08 3.66
N ALA A 381 7.00 -7.39 3.47
CA ALA A 381 8.09 -7.99 2.70
C ALA A 381 7.70 -8.08 1.22
N VAL A 382 8.63 -7.73 0.32
CA VAL A 382 8.39 -7.64 -1.13
C VAL A 382 9.15 -8.73 -1.88
N SER A 383 8.51 -9.28 -2.91
CA SER A 383 9.11 -10.27 -3.81
C SER A 383 9.89 -9.56 -4.91
N HIS A 384 11.14 -9.96 -5.09
CA HIS A 384 12.00 -9.47 -6.19
C HIS A 384 12.10 -10.47 -7.33
N THR A 385 11.22 -11.48 -7.36
CA THR A 385 11.21 -12.52 -8.39
C THR A 385 9.83 -12.60 -9.05
N ILE A 386 9.82 -12.98 -10.32
CA ILE A 386 8.59 -13.22 -11.08
C ILE A 386 8.85 -14.28 -12.15
N SER A 387 7.91 -15.20 -12.33
CA SER A 387 8.00 -16.20 -13.39
C SER A 387 7.70 -15.57 -14.75
N ALA A 388 8.34 -16.08 -15.80
CA ALA A 388 8.06 -15.66 -17.18
C ALA A 388 6.59 -15.88 -17.59
N ASP A 389 5.97 -16.98 -17.12
CA ASP A 389 4.57 -17.28 -17.42
C ASP A 389 3.63 -16.27 -16.74
N THR A 390 3.89 -15.91 -15.47
CA THR A 390 3.14 -14.87 -14.74
C THR A 390 3.27 -13.51 -15.45
N LEU A 391 4.48 -13.17 -15.90
CA LEU A 391 4.74 -11.92 -16.61
C LEU A 391 3.90 -11.85 -17.90
N VAL A 392 3.92 -12.92 -18.71
CA VAL A 392 3.19 -12.98 -19.98
C VAL A 392 1.67 -13.07 -19.76
N SER A 393 1.19 -13.77 -18.74
CA SER A 393 -0.25 -13.84 -18.46
C SER A 393 -0.84 -12.48 -18.09
N ASN A 394 -0.08 -11.64 -17.37
CA ASN A 394 -0.51 -10.30 -16.98
C ASN A 394 -0.58 -9.30 -18.15
N LEU A 395 0.04 -9.61 -19.30
CA LEU A 395 -0.20 -8.85 -20.54
C LEU A 395 -1.59 -9.09 -21.14
N ARG A 396 -2.34 -10.08 -20.67
CA ARG A 396 -3.71 -10.42 -21.13
C ARG A 396 -3.84 -10.47 -22.66
N ILE A 397 -2.82 -11.02 -23.35
CA ILE A 397 -2.75 -11.02 -24.82
C ILE A 397 -3.94 -11.80 -25.42
N THR A 398 -4.61 -11.19 -26.39
CA THR A 398 -5.69 -11.80 -27.18
C THR A 398 -5.37 -11.71 -28.68
N ARG A 399 -6.32 -12.10 -29.55
CA ARG A 399 -6.21 -11.86 -30.99
C ARG A 399 -6.34 -10.39 -31.38
N GLU A 400 -6.91 -9.57 -30.49
CA GLU A 400 -7.22 -8.17 -30.75
C GLU A 400 -6.37 -7.20 -29.91
N SER A 401 -5.71 -7.65 -28.85
CA SER A 401 -5.11 -6.77 -27.83
C SER A 401 -3.82 -7.29 -27.20
N ILE A 402 -3.01 -6.34 -26.72
CA ILE A 402 -1.89 -6.57 -25.78
C ILE A 402 -2.00 -5.50 -24.68
N GLY A 403 -2.15 -5.93 -23.43
CA GLY A 403 -2.36 -5.04 -22.29
C GLY A 403 -3.59 -4.14 -22.51
N PRO A 404 -3.47 -2.81 -22.28
CA PRO A 404 -4.58 -1.87 -22.45
C PRO A 404 -4.90 -1.54 -23.92
N PHE A 405 -4.05 -1.93 -24.87
CA PHE A 405 -4.21 -1.56 -26.29
C PHE A 405 -4.89 -2.66 -27.10
N SER A 406 -5.80 -2.27 -27.98
CA SER A 406 -6.47 -3.17 -28.94
C SER A 406 -6.50 -2.56 -30.35
N PHE A 407 -6.79 -3.38 -31.36
CA PHE A 407 -6.98 -2.88 -32.75
C PHE A 407 -8.22 -2.00 -32.94
N ASN A 408 -9.08 -1.88 -31.92
CA ASN A 408 -10.23 -0.98 -31.90
C ASN A 408 -9.97 0.30 -31.10
N THR A 409 -8.80 0.43 -30.49
CA THR A 409 -8.42 1.60 -29.70
C THR A 409 -8.37 2.84 -30.58
N ARG A 410 -8.98 3.93 -30.12
CA ARG A 410 -9.02 5.21 -30.83
C ARG A 410 -8.09 6.26 -30.19
N PRO A 411 -7.61 7.27 -30.94
CA PRO A 411 -6.72 8.30 -30.41
C PRO A 411 -7.21 8.98 -29.13
N GLU A 412 -8.51 9.28 -29.04
CA GLU A 412 -9.13 9.93 -27.88
C GLU A 412 -9.09 9.08 -26.61
N GLN A 413 -9.07 7.74 -26.73
CA GLN A 413 -9.07 6.82 -25.59
C GLN A 413 -7.70 6.71 -24.92
N VAL A 414 -6.63 6.99 -25.66
CA VAL A 414 -5.24 6.85 -25.19
C VAL A 414 -4.59 8.18 -24.84
N ALA A 415 -5.21 9.30 -25.21
CA ALA A 415 -4.75 10.64 -24.83
C ALA A 415 -4.55 10.83 -23.30
N PRO A 416 -5.40 10.26 -22.41
CA PRO A 416 -5.20 10.41 -20.96
C PRO A 416 -3.98 9.67 -20.38
N LEU A 417 -3.38 8.71 -21.10
CA LEU A 417 -2.33 7.83 -20.57
C LEU A 417 -0.96 8.52 -20.34
N TYR A 418 -0.86 9.82 -20.56
CA TYR A 418 0.38 10.60 -20.49
C TYR A 418 0.56 11.42 -19.21
N GLY A 419 -0.34 11.31 -18.23
CA GLY A 419 -0.14 11.86 -16.87
C GLY A 419 -0.18 13.39 -16.74
N LEU A 420 -0.57 14.10 -17.79
CA LEU A 420 -0.86 15.54 -17.81
C LEU A 420 -2.11 15.77 -18.68
N PRO A 421 -2.86 16.87 -18.52
CA PRO A 421 -3.98 17.19 -19.40
C PRO A 421 -3.46 17.45 -20.82
N LEU A 422 -3.41 16.39 -21.63
CA LEU A 422 -3.01 16.50 -23.02
C LEU A 422 -4.21 16.88 -23.88
N THR A 423 -4.08 17.95 -24.66
CA THR A 423 -5.11 18.38 -25.62
C THR A 423 -4.86 17.76 -26.98
N PRO A 424 -5.89 17.62 -27.84
CA PRO A 424 -5.72 17.12 -29.21
C PRO A 424 -4.58 17.81 -29.98
N GLY A 425 -4.32 19.10 -29.73
CA GLY A 425 -3.25 19.85 -30.40
C GLY A 425 -1.84 19.31 -30.18
N GLN A 426 -1.59 18.63 -29.06
CA GLN A 426 -0.27 18.03 -28.79
C GLN A 426 -0.03 16.74 -29.58
N PHE A 427 -1.07 16.17 -30.19
CA PHE A 427 -1.00 14.91 -30.93
C PHE A 427 -0.98 15.08 -32.46
N VAL A 428 -0.90 16.33 -32.96
CA VAL A 428 -1.03 16.64 -34.40
C VAL A 428 0.03 15.96 -35.27
N TYR A 429 1.21 15.66 -34.71
CA TYR A 429 2.34 15.08 -35.44
C TYR A 429 2.83 13.75 -34.86
N THR A 430 2.02 13.09 -34.03
CA THR A 430 2.37 11.78 -33.46
C THR A 430 1.36 10.73 -33.85
N ASP A 431 1.87 9.58 -34.25
CA ASP A 431 1.17 8.34 -34.56
C ASP A 431 1.39 7.28 -33.46
N LYS A 432 2.21 7.60 -32.44
CA LYS A 432 2.72 6.60 -31.48
C LYS A 432 2.34 6.92 -30.05
N VAL A 433 1.90 5.87 -29.37
CA VAL A 433 1.66 5.87 -27.92
C VAL A 433 2.59 4.87 -27.25
N ARG A 434 3.38 5.37 -26.30
CA ARG A 434 4.27 4.55 -25.46
C ARG A 434 3.67 4.44 -24.07
N HIS A 435 3.65 3.23 -23.53
CA HIS A 435 3.18 2.98 -22.18
C HIS A 435 4.07 1.92 -21.53
N THR A 436 4.32 2.04 -20.23
CA THR A 436 5.07 1.04 -19.48
C THR A 436 4.14 0.43 -18.44
N LEU A 437 3.94 -0.88 -18.54
CA LEU A 437 3.18 -1.65 -17.57
C LEU A 437 4.16 -2.21 -16.54
N GLU A 438 3.96 -1.87 -15.27
CA GLU A 438 4.68 -2.50 -14.16
C GLU A 438 3.94 -3.79 -13.77
N ILE A 439 4.67 -4.90 -13.70
CA ILE A 439 4.13 -6.23 -13.39
C ILE A 439 4.99 -6.81 -12.26
N GLY A 440 4.60 -6.51 -11.02
CA GLY A 440 5.42 -6.74 -9.85
C GLY A 440 6.83 -6.13 -10.03
N PRO A 441 7.90 -6.91 -9.84
CA PRO A 441 9.27 -6.40 -9.97
C PRO A 441 9.76 -6.22 -11.42
N ALA A 442 8.94 -6.49 -12.44
CA ALA A 442 9.29 -6.39 -13.85
C ALA A 442 8.56 -5.24 -14.57
N ARG A 443 9.09 -4.80 -15.72
CA ARG A 443 8.41 -3.83 -16.61
C ARG A 443 8.26 -4.35 -18.03
N ALA A 444 7.09 -4.09 -18.61
CA ALA A 444 6.78 -4.33 -20.00
C ALA A 444 6.56 -3.01 -20.73
N HIS A 445 7.23 -2.79 -21.86
CA HIS A 445 7.08 -1.58 -22.65
C HIS A 445 6.18 -1.83 -23.85
N LEU A 446 5.03 -1.15 -23.86
CA LEU A 446 4.05 -1.19 -24.92
C LEU A 446 4.23 -0.01 -25.87
N LEU A 447 4.06 -0.29 -27.16
CA LEU A 447 3.99 0.68 -28.23
C LEU A 447 2.76 0.38 -29.09
N LEU A 448 1.83 1.33 -29.11
CA LEU A 448 0.72 1.38 -30.06
C LEU A 448 1.09 2.38 -31.15
N CYS A 449 0.96 1.98 -32.42
CA CYS A 449 1.15 2.85 -33.56
C CYS A 449 -0.14 2.91 -34.37
N PHE A 450 -0.55 4.11 -34.75
CA PHE A 450 -1.67 4.36 -35.65
C PHE A 450 -1.20 4.43 -37.10
N ASP A 451 -2.12 4.22 -38.03
CA ASP A 451 -1.91 4.33 -39.48
C ASP A 451 -1.83 5.78 -39.99
N ASP A 452 -2.20 6.75 -39.15
CA ASP A 452 -2.13 8.19 -39.39
C ASP A 452 -1.85 8.94 -38.07
N THR A 453 -1.62 10.25 -38.13
CA THR A 453 -1.47 11.08 -36.94
C THR A 453 -2.72 11.03 -36.08
N MET A 454 -2.54 11.03 -34.76
CA MET A 454 -3.62 10.92 -33.78
C MET A 454 -4.56 12.14 -33.76
N ALA A 455 -4.06 13.32 -34.14
CA ALA A 455 -4.84 14.53 -34.28
C ALA A 455 -4.47 15.29 -35.55
N ARG A 456 -5.32 16.25 -35.92
CA ARG A 456 -5.08 17.17 -37.02
C ARG A 456 -5.38 18.60 -36.62
N ALA A 457 -4.64 19.53 -37.23
CA ALA A 457 -4.91 20.96 -37.17
C ALA A 457 -6.30 21.30 -37.76
N PRO A 458 -6.90 22.45 -37.40
CA PRO A 458 -8.15 22.89 -38.00
C PRO A 458 -7.98 23.11 -39.50
N THR A 459 -9.03 22.86 -40.28
CA THR A 459 -9.04 23.28 -41.69
C THR A 459 -9.05 24.82 -41.77
N PRO A 460 -8.50 25.43 -42.84
CA PRO A 460 -8.47 26.89 -42.99
C PRO A 460 -9.85 27.56 -42.86
N ALA A 461 -10.92 26.88 -43.26
CA ALA A 461 -12.30 27.35 -43.12
C ALA A 461 -12.78 27.43 -41.65
N ALA A 462 -12.28 26.57 -40.76
CA ALA A 462 -12.60 26.58 -39.34
C ALA A 462 -11.78 27.63 -38.56
N ALA A 463 -10.55 27.93 -39.02
CA ALA A 463 -9.72 29.00 -38.48
C ALA A 463 -10.31 30.40 -38.75
N ALA A 464 -11.01 30.57 -39.88
CA ALA A 464 -11.65 31.83 -40.26
C ALA A 464 -12.89 32.19 -39.40
N LEU A 465 -13.56 31.19 -38.82
CA LEU A 465 -14.73 31.37 -37.91
C LEU A 465 -14.33 31.67 -36.46
N ALA A 466 -13.05 31.50 -36.09
CA ALA A 466 -12.55 31.73 -34.73
C ALA A 466 -12.11 33.18 -34.48
N ASN A 467 -12.31 34.09 -35.44
CA ASN A 467 -11.96 35.52 -35.31
C ASN A 467 -12.90 36.33 -34.40
N ASP A 468 -13.90 35.70 -33.77
CA ASP A 468 -14.83 36.36 -32.83
C ASP A 468 -14.33 36.35 -31.37
N GLY A 469 -13.02 36.46 -31.15
CA GLY A 469 -12.45 36.76 -29.81
C GLY A 469 -12.54 35.63 -28.76
N VAL A 470 -12.79 34.39 -29.16
CA VAL A 470 -12.68 33.21 -28.29
C VAL A 470 -11.48 32.38 -28.77
N GLU A 471 -10.47 32.18 -27.92
CA GLU A 471 -9.29 31.35 -28.20
C GLU A 471 -9.67 29.87 -28.45
N GLY A 472 -10.10 29.57 -29.68
CA GLY A 472 -10.36 28.21 -30.14
C GLY A 472 -9.07 27.57 -30.64
N THR A 473 -8.42 26.74 -29.81
CA THR A 473 -7.30 25.87 -30.23
C THR A 473 -7.83 24.74 -31.12
N GLY A 474 -8.13 25.02 -32.40
CA GLY A 474 -8.95 24.19 -33.29
C GLY A 474 -8.44 22.80 -33.71
N CYS A 475 -7.79 22.02 -32.85
CA CYS A 475 -7.34 20.67 -33.15
C CYS A 475 -8.40 19.61 -32.79
N ARG A 476 -8.50 18.53 -33.58
CA ARG A 476 -9.38 17.38 -33.29
C ARG A 476 -8.66 16.06 -33.47
N PHE A 477 -9.07 15.05 -32.69
CA PHE A 477 -8.64 13.67 -32.92
C PHE A 477 -9.06 13.20 -34.33
N THR A 478 -8.25 12.34 -34.93
CA THR A 478 -8.52 11.70 -36.22
C THR A 478 -9.29 10.39 -36.02
N ASP A 479 -9.73 9.79 -37.13
CA ASP A 479 -10.32 8.44 -37.14
C ASP A 479 -9.25 7.33 -37.29
N ALA A 480 -7.98 7.66 -37.05
CA ALA A 480 -6.84 6.76 -37.25
C ALA A 480 -7.04 5.43 -36.50
N ARG A 481 -6.53 4.35 -37.09
CA ARG A 481 -6.65 3.00 -36.57
C ARG A 481 -5.28 2.42 -36.23
N PRO A 482 -5.20 1.53 -35.23
CA PRO A 482 -3.96 0.85 -34.91
C PRO A 482 -3.38 0.08 -36.10
N ASP A 483 -2.18 0.47 -36.55
CA ASP A 483 -1.38 -0.27 -37.53
C ASP A 483 -0.66 -1.44 -36.84
N PHE A 484 -0.09 -1.21 -35.65
CA PHE A 484 0.46 -2.31 -34.86
C PHE A 484 0.44 -2.06 -33.35
N ILE A 485 0.49 -3.16 -32.61
CA ILE A 485 0.65 -3.19 -31.15
C ILE A 485 1.88 -4.03 -30.84
N ARG A 486 2.81 -3.47 -30.08
CA ARG A 486 4.06 -4.15 -29.70
C ARG A 486 4.22 -4.12 -28.19
N CYS A 487 4.70 -5.22 -27.63
CA CYS A 487 5.18 -5.29 -26.26
C CYS A 487 6.62 -5.82 -26.25
N VAL A 488 7.50 -5.18 -25.47
CA VAL A 488 8.91 -5.54 -25.33
C VAL A 488 9.31 -5.55 -23.88
N PHE A 489 10.10 -6.55 -23.53
CA PHE A 489 10.83 -6.64 -22.28
C PHE A 489 12.32 -6.44 -22.57
N HIS A 490 12.96 -5.53 -21.83
CA HIS A 490 14.40 -5.35 -21.85
C HIS A 490 15.05 -6.15 -20.73
N ARG A 491 16.31 -6.58 -20.93
CA ARG A 491 17.04 -7.40 -19.94
C ARG A 491 17.03 -6.80 -18.53
N ASN A 492 17.20 -5.47 -18.43
CA ASN A 492 17.29 -4.77 -17.15
C ASN A 492 15.93 -4.53 -16.47
N ASP A 493 14.84 -4.81 -17.18
CA ASP A 493 13.48 -4.65 -16.67
C ASP A 493 12.85 -6.00 -16.26
N ILE A 494 13.62 -7.09 -16.28
CA ILE A 494 13.20 -8.41 -15.78
C ILE A 494 14.14 -8.84 -14.65
N PRO A 495 13.61 -9.21 -13.48
CA PRO A 495 14.41 -9.84 -12.43
C PRO A 495 15.09 -11.12 -12.95
N SER A 496 16.35 -11.35 -12.59
CA SER A 496 17.28 -12.36 -13.16
C SER A 496 17.80 -12.08 -14.58
N GLY A 497 17.17 -11.17 -15.34
CA GLY A 497 17.57 -10.87 -16.73
C GLY A 497 17.31 -11.99 -17.74
N ASN A 498 16.55 -13.03 -17.38
CA ASN A 498 16.31 -14.20 -18.22
C ASN A 498 15.24 -13.94 -19.30
N LEU A 499 15.65 -13.28 -20.38
CA LEU A 499 14.80 -12.99 -21.55
C LEU A 499 14.39 -14.25 -22.33
N ARG A 500 15.16 -15.34 -22.25
CA ARG A 500 14.85 -16.56 -22.99
C ARG A 500 13.60 -17.23 -22.45
N SER A 501 13.46 -17.32 -21.14
CA SER A 501 12.23 -17.86 -20.52
C SER A 501 11.00 -17.02 -20.89
N VAL A 502 11.14 -15.70 -21.03
CA VAL A 502 10.06 -14.82 -21.48
C VAL A 502 9.71 -15.06 -22.95
N PHE A 503 10.70 -15.29 -23.81
CA PHE A 503 10.45 -15.68 -25.21
C PHE A 503 9.68 -16.99 -25.28
N ASP A 504 10.11 -17.99 -24.51
CA ASP A 504 9.44 -19.30 -24.48
C ASP A 504 8.00 -19.18 -23.95
N ALA A 505 7.74 -18.33 -22.96
CA ALA A 505 6.38 -18.04 -22.48
C ALA A 505 5.52 -17.29 -23.51
N LEU A 506 6.07 -16.26 -24.18
CA LEU A 506 5.38 -15.53 -25.24
C LEU A 506 5.03 -16.41 -26.43
N THR A 507 5.94 -17.30 -26.84
CA THR A 507 5.69 -18.25 -27.95
C THR A 507 4.58 -19.24 -27.59
N ARG A 508 4.58 -19.79 -26.37
CA ARG A 508 3.46 -20.62 -25.88
C ARG A 508 2.14 -19.85 -25.93
N LYS A 509 2.10 -18.63 -25.39
CA LYS A 509 0.90 -17.80 -25.39
C LYS A 509 0.44 -17.47 -26.81
N ALA A 510 1.33 -17.03 -27.68
CA ALA A 510 1.01 -16.68 -29.06
C ALA A 510 0.50 -17.88 -29.85
N ALA A 511 1.05 -19.08 -29.63
CA ALA A 511 0.57 -20.31 -30.26
C ALA A 511 -0.87 -20.67 -29.89
N THR A 512 -1.39 -20.23 -28.74
CA THR A 512 -2.82 -20.42 -28.40
C THR A 512 -3.75 -19.51 -29.19
N LEU A 513 -3.24 -18.45 -29.80
CA LEU A 513 -4.06 -17.45 -30.50
C LEU A 513 -4.42 -17.90 -31.91
N GLY A 514 -3.65 -18.79 -32.54
CA GLY A 514 -3.90 -19.20 -33.91
C GLY A 514 -2.86 -20.18 -34.48
N HIS A 515 -2.74 -20.22 -35.80
CA HIS A 515 -1.90 -21.20 -36.49
C HIS A 515 -0.46 -20.70 -36.64
N VAL A 516 0.52 -21.48 -36.19
CA VAL A 516 1.93 -21.11 -36.35
C VAL A 516 2.35 -21.29 -37.81
N ILE A 517 2.71 -20.19 -38.48
CA ILE A 517 3.08 -20.17 -39.90
C ILE A 517 4.59 -20.17 -40.14
N ARG A 518 5.40 -19.78 -39.14
CA ARG A 518 6.88 -19.85 -39.20
C ARG A 518 7.46 -20.08 -37.81
N ARG A 519 8.47 -20.94 -37.72
CA ARG A 519 9.22 -21.25 -36.48
C ARG A 519 10.71 -21.19 -36.75
N GLU A 520 11.40 -20.31 -36.04
CA GLU A 520 12.86 -20.19 -36.04
C GLU A 520 13.36 -20.12 -34.61
N ALA A 521 14.68 -20.22 -34.44
CA ALA A 521 15.32 -20.25 -33.12
C ALA A 521 14.95 -19.04 -32.24
N ASN A 522 14.82 -17.85 -32.86
CA ASN A 522 14.59 -16.58 -32.18
C ASN A 522 13.35 -15.82 -32.69
N THR A 523 12.58 -16.40 -33.62
CA THR A 523 11.41 -15.72 -34.22
C THR A 523 10.30 -16.72 -34.52
N TRP A 524 9.09 -16.44 -34.07
CA TRP A 524 7.89 -17.21 -34.39
C TRP A 524 6.83 -16.29 -34.98
N ALA A 525 6.20 -16.71 -36.07
CA ALA A 525 5.07 -16.00 -36.66
C ALA A 525 3.80 -16.86 -36.57
N ILE A 526 2.72 -16.27 -36.08
CA ILE A 526 1.44 -16.91 -35.84
C ILE A 526 0.36 -16.14 -36.58
N ASP A 527 -0.37 -16.81 -37.46
CA ASP A 527 -1.60 -16.29 -38.03
C ASP A 527 -2.70 -16.31 -36.97
N ILE A 528 -3.12 -15.13 -36.53
CA ILE A 528 -4.09 -14.94 -35.45
C ILE A 528 -5.52 -14.71 -35.97
N GLY A 529 -5.74 -14.85 -37.28
CA GLY A 529 -7.04 -14.59 -37.93
C GLY A 529 -7.27 -13.11 -38.25
N SER A 530 -8.44 -12.81 -38.83
CA SER A 530 -8.85 -11.44 -39.22
C SER A 530 -7.83 -10.70 -40.09
N GLY A 531 -7.04 -11.43 -40.89
CA GLY A 531 -5.99 -10.84 -41.71
C GLY A 531 -4.80 -10.29 -40.90
N ARG A 532 -4.56 -10.75 -39.66
CA ARG A 532 -3.46 -10.28 -38.80
C ARG A 532 -2.44 -11.38 -38.49
N VAL A 533 -1.27 -10.96 -38.03
CA VAL A 533 -0.17 -11.83 -37.62
C VAL A 533 0.42 -11.36 -36.29
N ALA A 534 0.77 -12.31 -35.42
CA ALA A 534 1.60 -12.09 -34.25
C ALA A 534 3.02 -12.60 -34.50
N ILE A 535 4.03 -11.78 -34.22
CA ILE A 535 5.45 -12.11 -34.36
C ILE A 535 6.09 -12.01 -32.98
N VAL A 536 6.54 -13.15 -32.45
CA VAL A 536 7.34 -13.22 -31.22
C VAL A 536 8.80 -13.27 -31.61
N TYR A 537 9.65 -12.47 -30.97
CA TYR A 537 11.07 -12.37 -31.31
C TYR A 537 11.97 -12.26 -30.07
N HIS A 538 13.20 -12.74 -30.21
CA HIS A 538 14.24 -12.72 -29.18
C HIS A 538 15.55 -12.12 -29.72
N LYS A 539 16.15 -11.21 -28.97
CA LYS A 539 17.52 -10.69 -29.16
C LYS A 539 18.25 -10.69 -27.82
N ASN A 540 19.56 -10.39 -27.85
CA ASN A 540 20.41 -10.42 -26.65
C ASN A 540 19.87 -9.53 -25.51
N ASP A 541 19.41 -8.32 -25.82
CA ASP A 541 19.04 -7.33 -24.81
C ASP A 541 17.53 -7.11 -24.67
N TYR A 542 16.73 -7.75 -25.52
CA TYR A 542 15.27 -7.65 -25.44
C TYR A 542 14.53 -8.82 -26.10
N THR A 543 13.28 -9.02 -25.68
CA THR A 543 12.35 -10.00 -26.23
C THR A 543 10.96 -9.39 -26.27
N GLY A 544 10.16 -9.75 -27.26
CA GLY A 544 8.84 -9.16 -27.37
C GLY A 544 7.90 -9.86 -28.34
N ILE A 545 6.71 -9.28 -28.45
CA ILE A 545 5.66 -9.67 -29.37
C ILE A 545 5.16 -8.43 -30.12
N LEU A 546 4.93 -8.58 -31.42
CA LEU A 546 4.36 -7.58 -32.31
C LEU A 546 3.12 -8.17 -32.97
N MET A 547 1.99 -7.49 -32.87
CA MET A 547 0.76 -7.81 -33.60
C MET A 547 0.50 -6.73 -34.64
N ARG A 548 0.20 -7.12 -35.88
CA ARG A 548 -0.11 -6.21 -36.99
C ARG A 548 -0.98 -6.86 -38.07
N PRO A 549 -1.64 -6.11 -38.96
CA PRO A 549 -2.20 -6.63 -40.20
C PRO A 549 -1.14 -7.35 -41.04
N LYS A 550 -1.58 -8.39 -41.77
CA LYS A 550 -0.75 -9.05 -42.77
C LYS A 550 -0.46 -8.05 -43.89
N SER A 551 0.80 -7.95 -44.28
CA SER A 551 1.16 -7.11 -45.40
C SER A 551 0.67 -7.76 -46.70
N PRO A 552 0.13 -6.98 -47.66
CA PRO A 552 -0.33 -7.52 -48.95
C PRO A 552 0.79 -8.17 -49.76
N THR A 553 2.03 -7.71 -49.55
CA THR A 553 3.25 -8.38 -49.98
C THR A 553 3.71 -9.32 -48.86
N GLY A 554 3.77 -10.63 -49.12
CA GLY A 554 4.13 -11.63 -48.09
C GLY A 554 5.43 -11.29 -47.35
N PHE A 555 5.63 -11.90 -46.18
CA PHE A 555 6.81 -11.75 -45.30
C PHE A 555 8.15 -11.57 -46.06
N GLU A 556 8.52 -10.34 -46.39
CA GLU A 556 9.89 -10.02 -46.76
C GLU A 556 10.64 -9.70 -45.48
N ALA A 557 11.57 -10.61 -45.16
CA ALA A 557 12.53 -10.42 -44.11
C ALA A 557 13.48 -9.28 -44.51
N GLY A 558 13.51 -8.20 -43.73
CA GLY A 558 14.51 -7.15 -43.87
C GLY A 558 14.35 -6.05 -42.82
N GLY A 559 15.25 -6.03 -41.83
CA GLY A 559 15.46 -4.93 -40.87
C GLY A 559 15.37 -5.30 -39.40
#